data_AF-A0AA37W9F8-F1
#
_entry.id   AF-A0AA37W9F8-F1
#
_cell.length_a   1.000
_cell.length_b   1.000
_cell.length_c   1.000
_cell.angle_alpha   90.00
_cell.angle_beta   90.00
_cell.angle_gamma   90.00
#
_symmetry.space_group_name_H-M   'P 1'
#
loop_
_entity.id
_entity.type
_entity.pdbx_description
1 polymer ?
#
loop_
_entity_poly.entity_id
_entity_poly.type
_entity_poly.pdbx_seq_one_letter_code
_entity_poly.pdbx_strand_id
1 'polypeptide(L)'
;MLRIRGTTYHFRRIVPPALRSVLNQREIWVSLRTSYQNEARKRASLLHTRTTELLEETSRAVAEGQERKEPHDAALSFVEPVTATRTGQEKPMDWMEL
;
A
#
# COMPACT_ATOMS: atom_id res chain seq x y z
N MET A 1 3.63 19.08 -9.96
CA MET A 1 3.74 19.54 -11.36
C MET A 1 2.45 20.23 -11.75
N LEU A 2 2.52 21.33 -12.51
CA LEU A 2 1.35 22.04 -13.04
C LEU A 2 0.96 21.50 -14.41
N ARG A 3 -0.33 21.30 -14.64
CA ARG A 3 -0.90 20.90 -15.94
C ARG A 3 -2.11 21.77 -16.27
N ILE A 4 -2.29 22.11 -17.54
CA ILE A 4 -3.46 22.88 -18.00
C ILE A 4 -4.46 21.88 -18.59
N ARG A 5 -5.74 22.03 -18.23
CA ARG A 5 -6.86 21.33 -18.89
C ARG A 5 -7.92 22.36 -19.25
N GLY A 6 -8.14 22.55 -20.54
CA GLY A 6 -9.00 23.63 -21.04
C GLY A 6 -8.41 24.99 -20.67
N THR A 7 -9.10 25.72 -19.80
CA THR A 7 -8.72 27.07 -19.34
C THR A 7 -8.16 27.09 -17.92
N THR A 8 -8.15 25.96 -17.22
CA THR A 8 -7.80 25.90 -15.80
C THR A 8 -6.49 25.16 -15.57
N TYR A 9 -5.68 25.68 -14.64
CA TYR A 9 -4.51 24.98 -14.14
C TYR A 9 -4.89 23.92 -13.09
N HIS A 10 -4.19 22.80 -13.13
CA HIS A 10 -4.31 21.67 -12.23
C HIS A 10 -2.95 21.39 -11.60
N PHE A 11 -2.97 21.08 -10.31
CA PHE A 11 -1.85 20.56 -9.58
C PHE A 11 -1.90 19.03 -9.60
N ARG A 12 -0.80 18.41 -10.02
CA ARG A 12 -0.61 16.96 -10.01
C ARG A 12 0.57 16.59 -9.12
N ARG A 13 0.36 15.64 -8.21
CA ARG A 13 1.39 15.07 -7.33
C ARG A 13 1.26 13.55 -7.27
N ILE A 14 2.40 12.86 -7.33
CA ILE A 14 2.46 11.40 -7.20
C ILE A 14 2.44 11.04 -5.72
N VAL A 15 1.62 10.06 -5.34
CA VAL A 15 1.58 9.52 -3.99
C VAL A 15 2.72 8.49 -3.83
N PRO A 16 3.55 8.59 -2.77
CA PRO A 16 4.59 7.62 -2.46
C PRO A 16 4.04 6.19 -2.35
N PRO A 17 4.78 5.15 -2.78
CA PRO A 17 4.31 3.76 -2.75
C PRO A 17 3.81 3.30 -1.38
N ALA A 18 4.50 3.70 -0.31
CA ALA A 18 4.14 3.40 1.07
C ALA A 18 2.72 3.85 1.44
N LEU A 19 2.22 4.91 0.82
CA LEU A 19 0.91 5.49 1.10
C LEU A 19 -0.17 5.04 0.13
N ARG A 20 0.18 4.39 -0.98
CA ARG A 20 -0.80 3.92 -1.98
C ARG A 20 -1.76 2.89 -1.39
N SER A 21 -1.28 2.05 -0.49
CA SER A 21 -2.09 1.03 0.18
C SER A 21 -3.08 1.62 1.18
N VAL A 22 -2.80 2.81 1.73
CA VAL A 22 -3.63 3.46 2.74
C VAL A 22 -4.64 4.42 2.09
N LEU A 23 -4.19 5.21 1.12
CA LEU A 23 -5.03 6.21 0.45
C LEU A 23 -5.84 5.63 -0.71
N ASN A 24 -5.54 4.39 -1.15
CA ASN A 24 -6.11 3.75 -2.34
C ASN A 24 -6.03 4.61 -3.62
N GLN A 25 -5.19 5.64 -3.61
CA GLN A 25 -5.00 6.62 -4.68
C GLN A 25 -3.52 6.71 -5.01
N ARG A 26 -3.21 6.73 -6.31
CA ARG A 26 -1.83 6.78 -6.81
C ARG A 26 -1.36 8.20 -7.11
N GLU A 27 -2.31 9.12 -7.34
CA GLU A 27 -2.03 10.49 -7.73
C GLU A 27 -3.06 11.45 -7.15
N ILE A 28 -2.59 12.59 -6.67
CA ILE A 28 -3.42 13.69 -6.21
C ILE A 28 -3.59 14.67 -7.38
N TRP A 29 -4.84 14.85 -7.79
CA TRP A 29 -5.25 15.78 -8.86
C TRP A 29 -6.13 16.86 -8.25
N VAL A 30 -5.64 18.10 -8.21
CA VAL A 30 -6.38 19.24 -7.66
C VAL A 30 -6.51 20.33 -8.70
N SER A 31 -7.74 20.69 -9.03
CA SER A 31 -8.03 21.84 -9.89
C SER A 31 -7.74 23.13 -9.15
N LEU A 32 -6.85 23.96 -9.69
CA LEU A 32 -6.50 25.25 -9.08
C LEU A 32 -7.54 26.33 -9.38
N ARG A 33 -8.53 26.05 -10.24
CA ARG A 33 -9.66 26.95 -10.61
C ARG A 33 -9.20 28.35 -11.01
N THR A 34 -8.02 28.44 -11.62
CA THR A 34 -7.45 29.68 -12.12
C THR A 34 -6.82 29.42 -13.49
N SER A 35 -6.97 30.38 -14.39
CA SER A 35 -6.31 30.45 -15.69
C SER A 35 -5.03 31.30 -15.65
N TYR A 36 -4.74 31.96 -14.52
CA TYR A 36 -3.58 32.81 -14.37
C TYR A 36 -2.36 32.02 -13.90
N GLN A 37 -1.30 32.00 -14.70
CA GLN A 37 -0.10 31.19 -14.41
C GLN A 37 0.56 31.56 -13.07
N ASN A 38 0.66 32.85 -12.74
CA ASN A 38 1.29 33.31 -11.49
C ASN A 38 0.50 32.87 -10.27
N GLU A 39 -0.82 32.94 -10.33
CA GLU A 39 -1.69 32.51 -9.26
C GLU A 39 -1.70 30.98 -9.13
N ALA A 40 -1.73 30.27 -10.26
CA ALA A 40 -1.57 28.82 -10.31
C ALA A 40 -0.27 28.38 -9.66
N ARG A 41 0.84 29.09 -9.92
CA ARG A 41 2.16 28.81 -9.32
C ARG A 41 2.15 29.00 -7.81
N LYS A 42 1.60 30.12 -7.32
CA LYS A 42 1.46 30.38 -5.88
C LYS A 42 0.63 29.30 -5.18
N ARG A 43 -0.56 28.98 -5.72
CA ARG A 43 -1.45 27.93 -5.18
C ARG A 43 -0.80 26.55 -5.23
N ALA A 44 -0.14 26.21 -6.33
CA ALA A 44 0.60 24.95 -6.47
C ALA A 44 1.76 24.83 -5.48
N SER A 45 2.50 25.91 -5.22
CA SER A 45 3.58 25.91 -4.23
C SER A 45 3.04 25.67 -2.82
N LEU A 46 1.95 26.35 -2.46
CA LEU A 46 1.30 26.16 -1.16
C LEU A 46 0.79 24.73 -0.99
N LEU A 47 0.10 24.20 -2.00
CA LEU A 47 -0.35 22.80 -2.01
C LEU A 47 0.83 21.84 -1.98
N HIS A 48 1.95 22.17 -2.64
CA HIS A 48 3.13 21.32 -2.65
C HIS A 48 3.71 21.17 -1.25
N THR A 49 3.94 22.26 -0.52
CA THR A 49 4.47 22.21 0.85
C THR A 49 3.54 21.40 1.75
N ARG A 50 2.26 21.78 1.81
CA ARG A 50 1.26 21.11 2.66
C ARG A 50 1.12 19.62 2.34
N THR A 51 1.06 19.27 1.06
CA THR A 51 0.93 17.86 0.65
C THR A 51 2.20 17.09 0.97
N THR A 52 3.39 17.70 0.87
CA THR A 52 4.65 17.01 1.16
C THR A 52 4.77 16.73 2.65
N GLU A 53 4.52 17.73 3.50
CA GLU A 53 4.50 17.56 4.95
C GLU A 53 3.50 16.48 5.37
N LEU A 54 2.27 16.54 4.85
CA LEU A 54 1.24 15.56 5.16
C LEU A 54 1.63 14.14 4.71
N LEU A 55 2.21 13.99 3.52
CA LEU A 55 2.66 12.69 3.03
C LEU A 55 3.83 12.16 3.89
N GLU A 56 4.77 13.01 4.30
CA GLU A 56 5.88 12.58 5.16
C GLU A 56 5.40 12.17 6.56
N GLU A 57 4.52 12.96 7.18
CA GLU A 57 3.91 12.65 8.47
C GLU A 57 3.07 11.37 8.40
N THR A 58 2.20 11.25 7.39
CA THR A 58 1.40 10.03 7.18
C THR A 58 2.31 8.84 6.93
N SER A 59 3.41 8.98 6.18
CA SER A 59 4.32 7.87 5.93
C SER A 59 5.03 7.38 7.20
N ARG A 60 5.37 8.30 8.11
CA ARG A 60 5.91 7.97 9.43
C ARG A 60 4.87 7.29 10.30
N ALA A 61 3.67 7.85 10.40
CA ALA A 61 2.59 7.27 11.18
C ALA A 61 2.20 5.87 10.68
N VAL A 62 2.21 5.65 9.36
CA VAL A 62 1.98 4.32 8.77
C VAL A 62 3.13 3.37 9.10
N ALA A 63 4.39 3.81 9.05
CA ALA A 63 5.52 2.98 9.44
C ALA A 63 5.47 2.58 10.92
N GLU A 64 5.16 3.52 11.82
CA GLU A 64 5.04 3.29 13.26
C GLU A 64 3.81 2.43 13.62
N GLY A 65 2.68 2.65 12.93
CA GLY A 65 1.46 1.85 13.11
C GLY A 65 1.55 0.43 12.57
N GLN A 66 2.50 0.15 11.67
CA GLN A 66 2.71 -1.20 11.12
C GLN A 66 3.48 -2.12 12.09
N GLU A 67 4.05 -1.58 13.17
CA GLU A 67 4.73 -2.34 14.23
C GLU A 67 3.75 -2.93 15.27
N ARG A 68 2.43 -2.72 15.14
CA ARG A 68 1.39 -3.42 15.92
C ARG A 68 0.62 -4.46 15.12
N LYS A 69 1.34 -5.25 14.33
CA LYS A 69 0.88 -6.61 14.01
C LYS A 69 1.67 -7.58 14.85
N GLU A 70 1.23 -7.76 16.09
CA GLU A 70 1.53 -8.96 16.86
C GLU A 70 1.24 -10.19 15.98
N PRO A 71 2.21 -11.09 15.75
CA PRO A 71 1.95 -12.39 15.15
C PRO A 71 1.25 -13.28 16.19
N HIS A 72 -0.06 -13.09 16.39
CA HIS A 72 -0.89 -13.93 17.28
C HIS A 72 -1.31 -15.27 16.63
N ASP A 73 -0.41 -15.94 15.91
CA ASP A 73 -0.60 -17.34 15.49
C ASP A 73 0.51 -18.25 16.02
N ALA A 74 0.95 -18.00 17.26
CA ALA A 74 1.85 -18.91 17.97
C ALA A 74 1.42 -19.06 19.43
N ALA A 75 0.34 -19.81 19.69
CA ALA A 75 0.13 -20.51 20.96
C ALA A 75 -0.99 -21.56 20.89
N LEU A 76 -0.74 -22.68 20.23
CA LEU A 76 -1.10 -23.97 20.83
C LEU A 76 0.11 -24.90 20.70
N SER A 77 0.99 -24.76 21.67
CA SER A 77 1.91 -25.80 22.09
C SER A 77 1.10 -27.00 22.59
N PHE A 78 1.21 -28.14 21.92
CA PHE A 78 1.13 -29.41 22.62
C PHE A 78 2.28 -30.29 22.11
N VAL A 79 3.31 -30.38 22.93
CA VAL A 79 4.39 -31.36 22.78
C VAL A 79 4.02 -32.52 23.68
N GLU A 80 3.96 -33.74 23.15
CA GLU A 80 4.85 -34.86 23.55
C GLU A 80 4.46 -36.22 22.90
N PRO A 81 5.40 -37.20 22.86
CA PRO A 81 5.71 -38.02 21.69
C PRO A 81 5.45 -39.53 21.91
N VAL A 82 5.67 -40.40 20.90
CA VAL A 82 6.40 -41.69 21.06
C VAL A 82 6.57 -42.46 19.73
N THR A 83 7.83 -42.60 19.34
CA THR A 83 8.59 -43.76 18.85
C THR A 83 7.94 -44.89 18.01
N ALA A 84 8.54 -45.03 16.81
CA ALA A 84 9.04 -46.26 16.17
C ALA A 84 8.12 -47.23 15.41
N THR A 85 8.56 -47.42 14.15
CA THR A 85 8.63 -48.67 13.36
C THR A 85 7.33 -49.38 13.03
N ARG A 86 7.09 -49.60 11.73
CA ARG A 86 7.41 -50.88 11.07
C ARG A 86 6.80 -50.91 9.66
N THR A 87 7.67 -51.31 8.74
CA THR A 87 7.46 -51.92 7.42
C THR A 87 6.04 -52.32 7.03
N GLY A 88 5.69 -52.06 5.76
CA GLY A 88 4.95 -53.04 4.96
C GLY A 88 3.80 -52.47 4.12
N GLN A 89 3.88 -52.79 2.82
CA GLN A 89 2.75 -53.00 1.89
C GLN A 89 1.89 -51.77 1.54
N GLU A 90 1.40 -51.57 0.32
CA GLU A 90 1.54 -52.22 -0.99
C GLU A 90 0.89 -51.25 -2.00
N LYS A 91 1.35 -51.26 -3.25
CA LYS A 91 0.59 -50.71 -4.38
C LYS A 91 -0.77 -51.42 -4.48
N PRO A 92 -1.82 -50.70 -4.89
CA PRO A 92 -2.45 -51.02 -6.18
C PRO A 92 -2.63 -49.72 -6.99
N MET A 93 -2.07 -49.58 -8.18
CA MET A 93 -2.45 -50.18 -9.46
C MET A 93 -3.84 -49.75 -9.95
N ASP A 94 -3.78 -48.98 -11.03
CA ASP A 94 -4.73 -48.82 -12.12
C ASP A 94 -6.11 -48.24 -11.85
N TRP A 95 -6.30 -46.98 -12.28
CA TRP A 95 -7.55 -46.53 -12.90
C TRP A 95 -7.20 -45.61 -14.06
N MET A 96 -6.91 -46.21 -15.22
CA MET A 96 -7.37 -45.64 -16.49
C MET A 96 -8.90 -45.54 -16.42
N GLU A 97 -9.45 -44.32 -16.50
CA GLU A 97 -10.83 -44.13 -16.92
C GLU A 97 -10.91 -43.07 -18.02
N LEU A 98 -11.22 -43.61 -19.21
CA LEU A 98 -11.98 -43.05 -20.34
C LEU A 98 -11.35 -41.94 -21.19
#